data_AF-A0A0A3IXL7-F1
#
_entry.id   AF-A0A0A3IXL7-F1
#
_cell.length_a   1.000
_cell.length_b   1.000
_cell.length_c   1.000
_cell.angle_alpha   90.00
_cell.angle_beta   90.00
_cell.angle_gamma   90.00
#
_symmetry.space_group_name_H-M   'P 1'
#
loop_
_entity.id
_entity.type
_entity.pdbx_description
1 polymer ?
#
loop_
_entity_poly.entity_id
_entity_poly.type
_entity_poly.pdbx_seq_one_letter_code
_entity_poly.pdbx_strand_id
1 'polypeptide(L)' 'MDLYHSWIYVNILNAPWFIWCIVIFILSFNILSPIIIWIVINGKTLPFTKKKQSNKSKEDKNSATN' A
#
# COMPACT_ATOMS: atom_id res chain seq x y z
N MET A 1 -24.06 11.88 -27.00
CA MET A 1 -23.77 12.46 -25.67
C MET A 1 -24.80 11.89 -24.71
N ASP A 2 -24.58 10.66 -24.21
CA ASP A 2 -25.56 9.94 -23.36
C ASP A 2 -24.91 9.16 -22.21
N LEU A 3 -23.76 9.62 -21.72
CA LEU A 3 -23.05 8.95 -20.62
C LEU A 3 -23.85 8.98 -19.30
N TYR A 4 -24.76 9.94 -19.15
CA TYR A 4 -25.66 10.06 -17.99
C TYR A 4 -26.80 9.04 -17.99
N HIS A 5 -27.14 8.47 -19.15
CA HIS A 5 -28.12 7.38 -19.27
C HIS A 5 -27.47 5.99 -19.37
N SER A 6 -26.14 5.93 -19.34
CA SER A 6 -25.44 4.65 -19.26
C SER A 6 -25.87 3.89 -18.02
N TRP A 7 -26.18 2.60 -18.20
CA TRP A 7 -26.60 1.69 -17.14
C TRP A 7 -25.67 1.75 -15.91
N ILE A 8 -24.36 1.88 -16.15
CA ILE A 8 -23.36 2.00 -15.08
C ILE A 8 -23.53 3.29 -14.26
N TYR A 9 -23.91 4.41 -14.86
CA TYR A 9 -24.09 5.66 -14.14
C TYR A 9 -25.33 5.60 -13.26
N VAL A 10 -26.45 5.13 -13.81
CA VAL A 10 -27.72 5.01 -13.08
C VAL A 10 -27.62 4.01 -11.93
N ASN A 11 -26.99 2.84 -12.15
CA ASN A 11 -26.99 1.76 -11.18
C ASN A 11 -25.80 1.76 -10.21
N ILE A 12 -24.64 2.30 -10.60
CA ILE A 12 -23.42 2.30 -9.76
C ILE A 12 -23.09 3.70 -9.26
N LEU A 13 -22.98 4.70 -10.14
CA LEU A 13 -22.43 6.01 -9.77
C LEU A 13 -23.44 6.93 -9.09
N ASN A 14 -24.72 6.85 -9.47
CA ASN A 14 -25.83 7.59 -8.87
C ASN A 14 -26.36 6.92 -7.60
N ALA A 15 -25.89 5.71 -7.27
CA ALA A 15 -26.33 5.03 -6.07
C ALA A 15 -25.76 5.72 -4.81
N PRO A 16 -26.59 6.09 -3.83
CA PRO A 16 -26.12 6.81 -2.64
C PRO A 16 -25.10 6.01 -1.82
N TRP A 17 -25.17 4.67 -1.85
CA TRP A 17 -24.17 3.83 -1.19
C TRP A 17 -22.77 3.98 -1.77
N PHE A 18 -22.64 4.24 -3.08
CA PHE A 18 -21.34 4.33 -3.76
C PHE A 18 -20.61 5.61 -3.35
N ILE A 19 -21.33 6.73 -3.32
CA ILE A 19 -20.81 8.00 -2.81
C ILE A 19 -20.40 7.83 -1.34
N TRP A 20 -21.20 7.13 -0.54
CA TRP A 20 -20.88 6.88 0.87
C TRP A 20 -19.63 6.00 1.05
N CYS A 21 -19.41 5.00 0.18
CA CYS A 21 -18.17 4.22 0.16
C CYS A 21 -16.95 5.10 -0.11
N ILE A 22 -17.02 6.04 -1.06
CA ILE A 22 -15.94 6.98 -1.35
C ILE A 22 -15.67 7.88 -0.15
N VAL A 23 -16.73 8.42 0.47
CA VAL A 23 -16.62 9.27 1.66
C VAL A 23 -15.96 8.52 2.81
N ILE A 24 -16.41 7.31 3.12
CA ILE A 24 -15.78 6.46 4.15
C ILE A 24 -14.33 6.18 3.79
N PHE A 25 -14.04 5.83 2.54
CA PHE A 25 -12.68 5.52 2.11
C PHE A 25 -11.74 6.70 2.36
N ILE A 26 -12.11 7.91 1.90
CA ILE A 26 -11.30 9.12 2.11
C ILE A 26 -11.17 9.43 3.61
N LEU A 27 -12.26 9.32 4.37
CA LEU A 27 -12.27 9.58 5.81
C LEU A 27 -11.38 8.58 6.58
N SER A 28 -11.50 7.29 6.26
CA SER A 28 -10.66 6.24 6.83
C SER A 28 -9.20 6.47 6.50
N PHE A 29 -8.85 6.77 5.24
CA PHE A 29 -7.47 7.09 4.87
C PHE A 29 -6.95 8.33 5.59
N ASN A 30 -7.79 9.34 5.81
CA ASN A 30 -7.40 10.55 6.54
C ASN A 30 -7.06 10.23 8.01
N ILE A 31 -7.86 9.39 8.67
CA ILE A 31 -7.62 8.94 10.05
C ILE A 31 -6.45 7.94 10.12
N LEU A 32 -6.32 7.05 9.12
CA LEU A 32 -5.25 6.07 9.06
C LEU A 32 -3.90 6.69 8.69
N SER A 33 -3.86 7.81 7.97
CA SER A 33 -2.63 8.48 7.55
C SER A 33 -1.67 8.76 8.72
N PRO A 34 -2.08 9.42 9.83
CA PRO A 34 -1.21 9.62 10.99
C PRO A 34 -0.84 8.31 11.70
N ILE A 35 -1.68 7.28 11.63
CA ILE A 35 -1.40 5.96 12.22
C ILE A 35 -0.32 5.25 11.39
N ILE A 36 -0.44 5.26 10.07
CA ILE A 36 0.51 4.66 9.13
C ILE A 36 1.87 5.36 9.27
N ILE A 37 1.92 6.69 9.30
CA ILE A 37 3.18 7.41 9.45
C ILE A 37 3.81 7.12 10.83
N TRP A 38 3.01 7.02 11.89
CA TRP A 38 3.48 6.67 13.22
C TRP A 38 4.06 5.25 13.26
N ILE A 39 3.42 4.28 12.60
CA ILE A 39 3.94 2.91 12.46
C ILE A 39 5.23 2.89 11.64
N VAL A 40 5.32 3.65 10.54
CA VAL A 40 6.52 3.70 9.69
C VAL A 40 7.70 4.34 10.44
N ILE A 41 7.46 5.41 11.21
CA ILE A 41 8.50 6.12 11.97
C ILE A 41 8.92 5.34 13.21
N ASN A 42 7.98 4.80 13.99
CA ASN A 42 8.28 4.07 15.25
C ASN A 42 8.51 2.58 15.05
N GLY A 43 8.20 2.06 13.87
CA GLY A 43 8.51 0.72 13.45
C GLY A 43 10.02 0.55 13.30
N LYS A 44 10.71 0.36 14.43
CA LYS A 44 11.95 -0.41 14.45
C LYS A 44 11.70 -1.64 13.59
N THR A 45 12.50 -1.75 12.52
CA THR A 45 12.50 -2.83 11.51
C THR A 45 11.65 -4.03 11.94
N LEU A 46 10.47 -4.19 11.33
CA LEU A 46 9.64 -5.37 11.53
C LEU A 46 10.55 -6.62 11.50
N PRO A 47 10.55 -7.50 12.52
CA PRO A 47 11.45 -8.65 12.60
C PRO A 47 11.26 -9.64 11.42
N PHE A 48 10.18 -9.48 10.65
CA PHE A 48 9.87 -10.24 9.44
C PHE A 48 10.50 -9.68 8.16
N THR A 49 11.05 -8.46 8.18
CA THR A 49 11.79 -7.89 7.05
C THR A 49 13.28 -8.21 7.18
N LYS A 50 13.63 -9.46 7.50
CA LYS A 50 14.97 -9.95 7.21
C LYS A 50 15.03 -10.17 5.69
N LYS A 51 15.30 -9.09 4.94
CA LYS A 51 15.83 -9.22 3.59
C LYS A 51 17.08 -10.09 3.74
N LYS A 52 16.98 -11.34 3.30
CA LYS A 52 18.09 -12.29 3.21
C LYS A 52 19.18 -11.59 2.39
N GLN A 53 20.17 -11.02 3.07
CA GLN A 53 21.40 -10.53 2.46
C GLN A 53 22.16 -11.78 2.03
N SER A 54 21.70 -12.38 0.92
CA SER A 54 22.32 -13.52 0.29
C SER A 54 23.64 -13.06 -0.31
N ASN A 55 24.72 -13.47 0.37
CA ASN A 55 25.98 -13.87 -0.25
C ASN A 55 26.57 -12.90 -1.29
N LYS A 56 27.17 -11.79 -0.84
CA LYS A 56 28.22 -11.13 -1.64
C LYS A 56 29.58 -11.07 -0.93
N SER A 57 29.72 -11.74 0.22
CA SER A 57 30.95 -11.67 1.02
C SER A 57 31.68 -13.02 1.15
N LYS A 58 31.24 -14.05 0.40
CA LYS A 58 31.93 -15.35 0.36
C LYS A 58 32.81 -15.55 -0.89
N GLU A 59 32.74 -14.65 -1.87
CA GLU A 59 33.56 -14.77 -3.09
C GLU A 59 34.94 -14.11 -2.92
N ASP A 60 35.06 -13.04 -2.13
CA ASP A 60 36.34 -12.36 -1.88
C ASP A 60 37.32 -13.17 -1.00
N LYS A 61 36.87 -14.21 -0.29
CA LYS A 61 37.77 -15.04 0.55
C LYS A 61 38.41 -16.20 -0.19
N ASN A 62 37.88 -16.63 -1.34
CA ASN A 62 38.45 -17.74 -2.13
C ASN A 62 39.36 -17.26 -3.27
N SER A 63 39.39 -15.96 -3.56
CA SER A 63 40.32 -15.37 -4.53
C SER A 63 41.66 -14.95 -3.91
N ALA A 64 41.74 -14.89 -2.58
CA ALA A 64 42.98 -14.57 -1.86
C ALA A 64 43.82 -15.80 -1.49
N THR A 65 43.37 -17.02 -1.83
CA THR A 65 44.02 -18.29 -1.45
C THR A 65 44.19 -19.27 -2.63
N ASN A 66 44.33 -18.79 -3.86
CA ASN A 66 44.83 -19.59 -4.99
C ASN A 66 45.96 -18.86 -5.70
#